data_AF-A0A961V949-F1
#
_entry.id   AF-A0A961V949-F1
#
_cell.length_a   1.000
_cell.length_b   1.000
_cell.length_c   1.000
_cell.angle_alpha   90.00
_cell.angle_beta   90.00
_cell.angle_gamma   90.00
#
_symmetry.space_group_name_H-M   'P 1'
#
loop_
_entity.id
_entity.type
_entity.pdbx_description
1 polymer ?
#
loop_
_entity_poly.entity_id
_entity_poly.type
_entity_poly.pdbx_seq_one_letter_code
_entity_poly.pdbx_strand_id
1 'polypeptide(L)'
;MTAPHVPVLLSEVLDYLQPANGETYIDGTFGAGGYTRAILDAADCTVVAIDRDPAALEIGRAEVGRRGGRLTLVPGRFSKLDEAVATPVHGVVLDIGVSSMQLDDATRGFSFRYDGPLDMRMGQAGLSAADIVNRADEKTLAQIFSAFGEERFARGIARRIVARRADAPFKTTRDLSGLIEDMAPRRKPGEIHPATRVFQALRIAVNRELEELALGLEAAERALAEGGRLVVVAFHSLEDRIVKQFL
;
A
#
# COMPACT_ATOMS: atom_id res chain seq x y z
N MET A 1 2.17 -22.40 13.02
CA MET A 1 2.12 -21.85 11.66
C MET A 1 0.88 -21.00 11.59
N THR A 2 1.02 -19.69 11.47
CA THR A 2 -0.10 -18.79 11.20
C THR A 2 -0.71 -19.18 9.85
N ALA A 3 -2.04 -19.25 9.75
CA ALA A 3 -2.71 -19.57 8.50
C ALA A 3 -2.26 -18.59 7.40
N PRO A 4 -2.08 -19.05 6.15
CA PRO A 4 -1.74 -18.14 5.06
C PRO A 4 -2.79 -17.04 4.98
N HIS A 5 -2.35 -15.78 4.85
CA HIS A 5 -3.24 -14.64 4.70
C HIS A 5 -4.08 -14.82 3.43
N VAL A 6 -5.41 -14.85 3.59
CA VAL A 6 -6.36 -14.84 2.48
C VAL A 6 -6.55 -13.38 2.06
N PRO A 7 -6.34 -13.02 0.79
CA PRO A 7 -6.59 -11.68 0.28
C PRO A 7 -8.03 -11.23 0.54
N VAL A 8 -8.19 -9.93 0.74
CA VAL A 8 -9.50 -9.31 0.93
C VAL A 8 -10.30 -9.43 -0.36
N LEU A 9 -11.58 -9.80 -0.27
CA LEU A 9 -12.47 -9.93 -1.45
C LEU A 9 -11.91 -10.86 -2.55
N LEU A 10 -11.15 -11.90 -2.20
CA LEU A 10 -10.51 -12.78 -3.18
C LEU A 10 -11.51 -13.37 -4.18
N SER A 11 -12.65 -13.86 -3.70
CA SER A 11 -13.68 -14.48 -4.53
C SER A 11 -14.28 -13.46 -5.50
N GLU A 12 -14.63 -12.28 -5.00
CA GLU A 12 -15.20 -11.19 -5.78
C GLU A 12 -14.22 -10.70 -6.84
N VAL A 13 -12.93 -10.57 -6.51
CA VAL A 13 -11.89 -10.22 -7.48
C VAL A 13 -11.83 -11.23 -8.62
N LEU A 14 -11.88 -12.53 -8.33
CA LEU A 14 -11.90 -13.56 -9.37
C LEU A 14 -13.18 -13.52 -10.22
N ASP A 15 -14.34 -13.29 -9.59
CA ASP A 15 -15.62 -13.19 -10.30
C ASP A 15 -15.65 -12.01 -11.27
N TYR A 16 -15.03 -10.87 -10.90
CA TYR A 16 -14.90 -9.70 -11.76
C TYR A 16 -13.81 -9.83 -12.81
N LEU A 17 -12.65 -10.42 -12.46
CA LEU A 17 -11.50 -10.55 -13.35
C LEU A 17 -11.69 -11.64 -14.40
N GLN A 18 -12.45 -12.69 -14.07
CA GLN A 18 -12.76 -13.83 -14.94
C GLN A 18 -11.55 -14.50 -15.60
N PRO A 19 -10.61 -15.09 -14.82
CA PRO A 19 -9.45 -15.77 -15.40
C PRO A 19 -9.83 -16.86 -16.42
N ALA A 20 -9.15 -16.86 -17.57
CA ALA A 20 -9.39 -17.79 -18.68
C ALA A 20 -8.08 -18.35 -19.25
N ASN A 21 -8.20 -19.52 -19.89
CA ASN A 21 -7.04 -20.24 -20.43
C ASN A 21 -6.39 -19.47 -21.58
N GLY A 22 -5.07 -19.41 -21.59
CA GLY A 22 -4.27 -18.73 -22.61
C GLY A 22 -4.18 -17.20 -22.43
N GLU A 23 -4.86 -16.64 -21.43
CA GLU A 23 -4.83 -15.21 -21.17
C GLU A 23 -3.63 -14.80 -20.30
N THR A 24 -3.40 -13.49 -20.24
CA THR A 24 -2.33 -12.84 -19.47
C THR A 24 -2.92 -11.80 -18.56
N TYR A 25 -2.50 -11.81 -17.29
CA TYR A 25 -2.94 -10.86 -16.27
C TYR A 25 -1.76 -10.13 -15.63
N ILE A 26 -2.03 -8.95 -15.10
CA ILE A 26 -1.11 -8.23 -14.22
C ILE A 26 -1.65 -8.24 -12.80
N ASP A 27 -0.83 -8.68 -11.86
CA ASP A 27 -1.02 -8.42 -10.43
C ASP A 27 -0.08 -7.26 -10.05
N GLY A 28 -0.61 -6.03 -9.99
CA GLY A 28 0.21 -4.84 -9.78
C GLY A 28 0.72 -4.68 -8.35
N THR A 29 0.23 -5.50 -7.42
CA THR A 29 0.47 -5.34 -5.98
C THR A 29 0.68 -6.72 -5.36
N PHE A 30 1.68 -7.43 -5.87
CA PHE A 30 1.90 -8.85 -5.58
C PHE A 30 1.80 -9.18 -4.09
N GLY A 31 2.47 -8.41 -3.23
CA GLY A 31 2.48 -8.59 -1.79
C GLY A 31 2.90 -10.01 -1.39
N ALA A 32 1.97 -10.76 -0.78
CA ALA A 32 2.19 -12.16 -0.42
C ALA A 32 1.82 -13.17 -1.53
N GLY A 33 1.41 -12.70 -2.71
CA GLY A 33 1.07 -13.48 -3.91
C GLY A 33 -0.31 -14.14 -3.89
N GLY A 34 -1.23 -13.65 -3.07
CA GLY A 34 -2.54 -14.29 -2.90
C GLY A 34 -3.42 -14.25 -4.15
N TYR A 35 -3.56 -13.07 -4.78
CA TYR A 35 -4.30 -12.94 -6.04
C TYR A 35 -3.59 -13.67 -7.17
N THR A 36 -2.28 -13.45 -7.34
CA THR A 36 -1.45 -14.20 -8.30
C THR A 36 -1.70 -15.71 -8.25
N ARG A 37 -1.67 -16.32 -7.06
CA ARG A 37 -1.93 -17.77 -6.92
C ARG A 37 -3.35 -18.12 -7.33
N ALA A 38 -4.33 -17.37 -6.86
CA ALA A 38 -5.74 -17.64 -7.16
C ALA A 38 -6.07 -17.52 -8.66
N ILE A 39 -5.45 -16.56 -9.36
CA ILE A 39 -5.58 -16.40 -10.82
C ILE A 39 -4.97 -17.62 -11.55
N LEU A 40 -3.75 -18.00 -11.18
CA LEU A 40 -3.04 -19.15 -11.78
C LEU A 40 -3.65 -20.51 -11.45
N ASP A 41 -4.41 -20.59 -10.36
CA ASP A 41 -5.15 -21.79 -9.95
C ASP A 41 -6.54 -21.86 -10.64
N ALA A 42 -7.12 -20.72 -11.01
CA ALA A 42 -8.42 -20.64 -11.68
C ALA A 42 -8.37 -20.99 -13.17
N ALA A 43 -7.24 -20.73 -13.85
CA ALA A 43 -7.09 -20.97 -15.27
C ALA A 43 -5.64 -21.29 -15.69
N ASP A 44 -5.48 -21.92 -16.85
CA ASP A 44 -4.17 -22.08 -17.48
C ASP A 44 -3.75 -20.80 -18.21
N CYS A 45 -3.36 -19.80 -17.41
CA CYS A 45 -3.02 -18.46 -17.85
C CYS A 45 -1.59 -18.06 -17.40
N THR A 46 -1.17 -16.85 -17.75
CA THR A 46 0.08 -16.26 -17.26
C THR A 46 -0.18 -15.01 -16.43
N VAL A 47 0.68 -14.77 -15.44
CA VAL A 47 0.62 -13.59 -14.56
C VAL A 47 1.96 -12.88 -14.55
N VAL A 48 1.93 -11.57 -14.75
CA VAL A 48 3.04 -10.64 -14.48
C VAL A 48 2.74 -9.95 -13.16
N ALA A 49 3.49 -10.32 -12.13
CA ALA A 49 3.32 -9.81 -10.78
C ALA A 49 4.37 -8.74 -10.47
N ILE A 50 3.91 -7.58 -9.98
CA ILE A 50 4.72 -6.39 -9.75
C ILE A 50 4.68 -6.05 -8.27
N ASP A 51 5.84 -5.74 -7.70
CA ASP A 51 5.91 -5.12 -6.38
C ASP A 51 7.17 -4.26 -6.25
N ARG A 52 7.06 -3.19 -5.47
CA ARG A 52 8.17 -2.31 -5.14
C ARG A 52 8.90 -2.73 -3.87
N ASP A 53 8.27 -3.59 -3.06
CA ASP A 53 8.82 -4.09 -1.81
C ASP A 53 9.72 -5.31 -2.08
N PRO A 54 11.03 -5.23 -1.82
CA PRO A 54 11.93 -6.36 -2.01
C PRO A 54 11.55 -7.59 -1.19
N ALA A 55 10.89 -7.42 -0.04
CA ALA A 55 10.43 -8.55 0.77
C ALA A 55 9.30 -9.32 0.07
N ALA A 56 8.39 -8.63 -0.62
CA ALA A 56 7.35 -9.27 -1.43
C ALA A 56 7.97 -10.06 -2.59
N LEU A 57 8.95 -9.47 -3.28
CA LEU A 57 9.66 -10.13 -4.38
C LEU A 57 10.45 -11.38 -3.91
N GLU A 58 11.05 -11.33 -2.72
CA GLU A 58 11.73 -12.50 -2.14
C GLU A 58 10.77 -13.66 -1.90
N ILE A 59 9.58 -13.38 -1.35
CA ILE A 59 8.51 -14.37 -1.18
C ILE A 59 8.13 -14.96 -2.54
N GLY A 60 7.99 -14.11 -3.55
CA GLY A 60 7.58 -14.53 -4.88
C GLY A 60 8.60 -15.40 -5.61
N ARG A 61 9.91 -15.23 -5.39
CA ARG A 61 10.96 -16.03 -6.07
C ARG A 61 10.76 -17.53 -5.89
N ALA A 62 10.34 -17.95 -4.70
CA ALA A 62 10.02 -19.36 -4.43
C ALA A 62 8.79 -19.85 -5.23
N GLU A 63 7.82 -18.97 -5.49
CA GLU A 63 6.61 -19.29 -6.24
C GLU A 63 6.88 -19.38 -7.75
N VAL A 64 7.74 -18.52 -8.31
CA VAL A 64 8.10 -18.56 -9.74
C VAL A 64 8.59 -19.95 -10.16
N GLY A 65 9.47 -20.56 -9.36
CA GLY A 65 9.99 -21.90 -9.65
C GLY A 65 8.91 -23.00 -9.67
N ARG A 66 7.82 -22.83 -8.91
CA ARG A 66 6.71 -23.79 -8.84
C ARG A 66 5.70 -23.64 -9.99
N ARG A 67 5.62 -22.45 -10.59
CA ARG A 67 4.59 -22.10 -11.57
C ARG A 67 4.98 -22.39 -13.03
N GLY A 68 6.13 -23.01 -13.26
CA GLY A 68 6.48 -23.59 -14.57
C GLY A 68 6.53 -22.58 -15.71
N GLY A 69 6.95 -21.33 -15.44
CA GLY A 69 7.00 -20.25 -16.43
C GLY A 69 5.71 -19.43 -16.57
N ARG A 70 4.62 -19.79 -15.86
CA ARG A 70 3.35 -19.04 -15.88
C ARG A 70 3.36 -17.78 -15.00
N LEU A 71 4.40 -17.57 -14.20
CA LEU A 71 4.55 -16.40 -13.34
C LEU A 71 5.86 -15.67 -13.65
N THR A 72 5.76 -14.38 -13.93
CA THR A 72 6.90 -13.46 -14.01
C THR A 72 6.83 -12.47 -12.87
N LEU A 73 7.93 -12.27 -12.13
CA LEU A 73 8.04 -11.24 -11.10
C LEU A 73 8.85 -10.06 -11.61
N VAL A 74 8.31 -8.86 -11.45
CA VAL A 74 8.94 -7.62 -11.90
C VAL A 74 9.11 -6.67 -10.70
N PRO A 75 10.35 -6.34 -10.30
CA PRO A 75 10.57 -5.29 -9.32
C PRO A 75 10.16 -3.94 -9.91
N GLY A 76 9.19 -3.27 -9.29
CA GLY A 76 8.70 -2.03 -9.86
C GLY A 76 7.52 -1.44 -9.12
N ARG A 77 7.13 -0.25 -9.54
CA ARG A 77 5.89 0.39 -9.10
C ARG A 77 4.80 0.05 -10.09
N PHE A 78 3.59 -0.19 -9.59
CA PHE A 78 2.44 -0.42 -10.47
C PHE A 78 2.07 0.80 -11.32
N SER A 79 2.53 2.00 -10.95
CA SER A 79 2.43 3.20 -11.80
C SER A 79 3.12 3.04 -13.16
N LYS A 80 3.94 1.98 -13.32
CA LYS A 80 4.70 1.61 -14.52
C LYS A 80 4.36 0.20 -15.02
N LEU A 81 3.19 -0.32 -14.65
CA LEU A 81 2.82 -1.70 -14.98
C LEU A 81 2.74 -1.97 -16.48
N ASP A 82 2.43 -0.96 -17.28
CA ASP A 82 2.39 -1.02 -18.75
C ASP A 82 3.77 -1.28 -19.36
N GLU A 83 4.84 -0.84 -18.70
CA GLU A 83 6.21 -1.09 -19.13
C GLU A 83 6.66 -2.55 -18.83
N ALA A 84 5.92 -3.28 -18.00
CA ALA A 84 6.23 -4.65 -17.62
C ALA A 84 5.73 -5.69 -18.64
N VAL A 85 4.95 -5.27 -19.64
CA VAL A 85 4.35 -6.15 -20.64
C VAL A 85 4.61 -5.62 -22.06
N ALA A 86 4.84 -6.52 -23.01
CA ALA A 86 5.11 -6.16 -24.40
C ALA A 86 3.84 -6.10 -25.27
N THR A 87 2.77 -6.74 -24.81
CA THR A 87 1.48 -6.83 -25.50
C THR A 87 0.36 -6.53 -24.53
N PRO A 88 -0.80 -6.04 -25.02
CA PRO A 88 -1.96 -5.84 -24.17
C PRO A 88 -2.35 -7.10 -23.38
N VAL A 89 -2.84 -6.89 -22.15
CA VAL A 89 -3.25 -7.95 -21.21
C VAL A 89 -4.76 -8.02 -21.06
N HIS A 90 -5.25 -9.13 -20.53
CA HIS A 90 -6.68 -9.42 -20.42
C HIS A 90 -7.27 -8.96 -19.07
N GLY A 91 -6.42 -8.74 -18.07
CA GLY A 91 -6.86 -8.12 -16.84
C GLY A 91 -5.73 -7.59 -15.98
N VAL A 92 -6.06 -6.61 -15.15
CA VAL A 92 -5.18 -6.00 -14.15
C VAL A 92 -5.89 -6.04 -12.81
N VAL A 93 -5.22 -6.54 -11.77
CA VAL A 93 -5.66 -6.42 -10.38
C VAL A 93 -4.72 -5.49 -9.61
N LEU A 94 -5.30 -4.56 -8.85
CA LEU A 94 -4.60 -3.65 -7.94
C LEU A 94 -5.22 -3.72 -6.54
N ASP A 95 -4.46 -4.19 -5.57
CA ASP A 95 -4.79 -4.23 -4.14
C ASP A 95 -4.04 -3.10 -3.42
N ILE A 96 -4.67 -1.93 -3.34
CA ILE A 96 -4.00 -0.68 -3.02
C ILE A 96 -3.89 -0.50 -1.51
N GLY A 97 -2.69 -0.44 -0.98
CA GLY A 97 -2.47 -0.13 0.43
C GLY A 97 -1.27 -0.84 0.98
N VAL A 98 -1.36 -1.27 2.24
CA VAL A 98 -0.30 -2.06 2.88
C VAL A 98 -0.74 -3.49 3.05
N SER A 99 0.22 -4.39 2.85
CA SER A 99 0.04 -5.80 3.12
C SER A 99 0.10 -6.10 4.63
N SER A 100 -0.52 -7.19 5.05
CA SER A 100 -0.40 -7.72 6.41
C SER A 100 1.05 -7.97 6.82
N MET A 101 1.88 -8.51 5.92
CA MET A 101 3.32 -8.71 6.17
C MET A 101 4.06 -7.41 6.53
N GLN A 102 3.65 -6.26 5.98
CA GLN A 102 4.23 -4.96 6.33
C GLN A 102 3.73 -4.46 7.69
N LEU A 103 2.48 -4.74 8.05
CA LEU A 103 1.88 -4.35 9.34
C LEU A 103 2.35 -5.22 10.51
N ASP A 104 2.60 -6.50 10.25
CA ASP A 104 3.01 -7.49 11.25
C ASP A 104 4.51 -7.43 11.55
N ASP A 105 5.32 -6.93 10.62
CA ASP A 105 6.75 -6.67 10.85
C ASP A 105 6.98 -5.30 11.50
N ALA A 106 7.17 -5.31 12.82
CA ALA A 106 7.46 -4.10 13.60
C ALA A 106 8.68 -3.32 13.08
N THR A 107 9.66 -3.99 12.48
CA THR A 107 10.88 -3.34 11.96
C THR A 107 10.62 -2.42 10.76
N ARG A 108 9.44 -2.54 10.13
CA ARG A 108 9.01 -1.70 9.02
C ARG A 108 8.32 -0.41 9.44
N GLY A 109 7.84 -0.32 10.67
CA GLY A 109 7.29 0.92 11.22
C GLY A 109 5.92 1.35 10.69
N PHE A 110 5.17 0.49 10.00
CA PHE A 110 3.83 0.81 9.48
C PHE A 110 2.75 0.87 10.57
N SER A 111 3.01 0.26 11.73
CA SER A 111 2.05 0.12 12.82
C SER A 111 2.68 0.54 14.15
N PHE A 112 1.86 1.07 15.05
CA PHE A 112 2.23 1.34 16.45
C PHE A 112 1.75 0.23 17.40
N ARG A 113 1.19 -0.88 16.88
CA ARG A 113 0.82 -2.05 17.70
C ARG A 113 2.05 -2.64 18.38
N TYR A 114 3.16 -2.71 17.65
CA TYR A 114 4.47 -3.08 18.15
C TYR A 114 5.41 -1.90 17.90
N ASP A 115 6.32 -1.65 18.85
CA ASP A 115 7.28 -0.56 18.69
C ASP A 115 8.37 -0.94 17.69
N GLY A 116 8.79 0.02 16.87
CA GLY A 116 9.76 -0.17 15.81
C GLY A 116 10.23 1.17 15.24
N PRO A 117 11.21 1.18 14.34
CA PRO A 117 11.69 2.42 13.73
C PRO A 117 10.56 3.11 12.98
N LEU A 118 10.52 4.44 13.04
CA LEU A 118 9.53 5.24 12.32
C LEU A 118 9.91 5.34 10.83
N ASP A 119 9.72 4.25 10.08
CA ASP A 119 10.17 4.12 8.69
C ASP A 119 9.03 4.29 7.67
N MET A 120 8.11 3.32 7.60
CA MET A 120 6.94 3.28 6.69
C MET A 120 7.26 3.23 5.18
N ARG A 121 8.52 3.06 4.75
CA ARG A 121 8.80 2.88 3.32
C ARG A 121 8.41 1.48 2.86
N MET A 122 7.63 1.40 1.79
CA MET A 122 7.36 0.13 1.11
C MET A 122 8.54 -0.33 0.26
N GLY A 123 9.27 0.61 -0.36
CA GLY A 123 10.54 0.35 -1.05
C GLY A 123 11.77 0.68 -0.19
N GLN A 124 12.95 0.75 -0.82
CA GLN A 124 14.22 1.03 -0.13
C GLN A 124 14.72 2.48 -0.25
N ALA A 125 14.07 3.31 -1.07
CA ALA A 125 14.52 4.67 -1.37
C ALA A 125 13.50 5.73 -0.90
N GLY A 126 13.96 6.99 -0.81
CA GLY A 126 13.14 8.13 -0.40
C GLY A 126 13.18 8.40 1.11
N LEU A 127 12.37 9.36 1.52
CA LEU A 127 12.27 9.82 2.91
C LEU A 127 11.52 8.78 3.74
N SER A 128 11.99 8.54 4.96
CA SER A 128 11.23 7.80 5.98
C SER A 128 10.18 8.69 6.63
N ALA A 129 9.23 8.08 7.35
CA ALA A 129 8.30 8.80 8.20
C ALA A 129 9.04 9.64 9.27
N ALA A 130 10.14 9.13 9.83
CA ALA A 130 11.01 9.88 10.72
C ALA A 130 11.60 11.12 10.03
N ASP A 131 12.02 11.02 8.76
CA ASP A 131 12.54 12.17 8.04
C ASP A 131 11.46 13.24 7.84
N ILE A 132 10.25 12.85 7.45
CA ILE A 132 9.12 13.79 7.30
C ILE A 132 8.82 14.45 8.65
N VAL A 133 8.60 13.67 9.71
CA VAL A 133 8.23 14.15 11.04
C VAL A 133 9.32 15.03 11.65
N ASN A 134 10.60 14.75 11.39
CA ASN A 134 11.70 15.51 11.96
C ASN A 134 12.17 16.73 11.14
N ARG A 135 11.87 16.77 9.83
CA ARG A 135 12.43 17.81 8.93
C ARG A 135 11.38 18.74 8.31
N ALA A 136 10.18 18.26 8.01
CA ALA A 136 9.14 19.09 7.38
C ALA A 136 8.70 20.22 8.32
N ASP A 137 8.35 21.39 7.78
CA ASP A 137 7.85 22.49 8.60
C ASP A 137 6.44 22.18 9.17
N GLU A 138 5.99 22.99 10.15
CA GLU A 138 4.66 22.81 10.79
C GLU A 138 3.52 22.83 9.77
N LYS A 139 3.61 23.68 8.74
CA LYS A 139 2.56 23.84 7.73
C LYS A 139 2.46 22.60 6.86
N THR A 140 3.59 22.08 6.38
CA THR A 140 3.67 20.85 5.59
C THR A 140 3.16 19.66 6.39
N LEU A 141 3.55 19.51 7.66
CA LEU A 141 3.03 18.44 8.52
C LEU A 141 1.50 18.53 8.68
N ALA A 142 0.98 19.72 8.97
CA ALA A 142 -0.46 19.92 9.09
C ALA A 142 -1.19 19.62 7.78
N GLN A 143 -0.61 19.98 6.62
CA GLN A 143 -1.15 19.65 5.31
C GLN A 143 -1.18 18.15 5.06
N ILE A 144 -0.10 17.43 5.36
CA ILE A 144 -0.03 15.96 5.24
C ILE A 144 -1.14 15.31 6.08
N PHE A 145 -1.22 15.65 7.37
CA PHE A 145 -2.21 15.04 8.27
C PHE A 145 -3.65 15.36 7.88
N SER A 146 -3.90 16.60 7.42
CA SER A 146 -5.24 17.01 6.97
C SER A 146 -5.63 16.36 5.65
N ALA A 147 -4.74 16.35 4.65
CA ALA A 147 -5.06 15.90 3.29
C ALA A 147 -5.09 14.38 3.17
N PHE A 148 -4.16 13.67 3.82
CA PHE A 148 -4.00 12.23 3.68
C PHE A 148 -4.60 11.43 4.84
N GLY A 149 -4.72 12.05 6.02
CA GLY A 149 -5.31 11.41 7.21
C GLY A 149 -6.72 11.86 7.53
N GLU A 150 -7.24 12.89 6.85
CA GLU A 150 -8.50 13.56 7.21
C GLU A 150 -8.53 13.92 8.73
N GLU A 151 -7.37 14.31 9.29
CA GLU A 151 -7.17 14.56 10.72
C GLU A 151 -7.64 15.96 11.12
N ARG A 152 -8.63 16.03 12.01
CA ARG A 152 -9.27 17.27 12.45
C ARG A 152 -8.32 18.13 13.30
N PHE A 153 -7.44 17.51 14.06
CA PHE A 153 -6.47 18.18 14.92
C PHE A 153 -5.10 18.36 14.25
N ALA A 154 -5.02 18.24 12.91
CA ALA A 154 -3.77 18.26 12.14
C ALA A 154 -2.82 19.40 12.52
N ARG A 155 -3.34 20.63 12.64
CA ARG A 155 -2.52 21.81 13.02
C ARG A 155 -1.95 21.69 14.43
N GLY A 156 -2.76 21.21 15.39
CA GLY A 156 -2.32 21.03 16.77
C GLY A 156 -1.23 19.96 16.88
N ILE A 157 -1.45 18.82 16.22
CA ILE A 157 -0.50 17.70 16.20
C ILE A 157 0.82 18.13 15.55
N ALA A 158 0.77 18.80 14.39
CA ALA A 158 1.95 19.32 13.72
C ALA A 158 2.77 20.26 14.62
N ARG A 159 2.12 21.22 15.28
CA ARG A 159 2.79 22.13 16.22
C ARG A 159 3.49 21.39 17.36
N ARG A 160 2.82 20.39 17.95
CA ARG A 160 3.37 19.60 19.06
C ARG A 160 4.54 18.73 18.62
N ILE A 161 4.48 18.17 17.41
CA ILE A 161 5.61 17.47 16.79
C ILE A 161 6.80 18.41 16.62
N VAL A 162 6.60 19.60 16.03
CA VAL A 162 7.68 20.57 15.80
C VAL A 162 8.30 21.05 17.12
N ALA A 163 7.46 21.31 18.13
CA ALA A 163 7.94 21.70 19.46
C ALA A 163 8.75 20.57 20.11
N ARG A 164 8.22 19.34 20.16
CA ARG A 164 8.92 18.19 20.78
C ARG A 164 10.25 17.95 20.07
N ARG A 165 10.27 17.88 18.73
CA ARG A 165 11.48 17.46 18.02
C ARG A 165 12.69 18.38 18.20
N ALA A 166 12.49 19.60 18.68
CA ALA A 166 13.57 20.51 19.06
C ALA A 166 14.39 19.97 20.25
N ASP A 167 13.75 19.23 21.16
CA ASP A 167 14.41 18.60 22.32
C ASP A 167 14.95 17.22 21.98
N ALA A 168 14.15 16.39 21.30
CA ALA A 168 14.53 15.04 20.91
C ALA A 168 13.83 14.61 19.60
N PRO A 169 14.57 14.08 18.60
CA PRO A 169 13.96 13.63 17.35
C PRO A 169 13.10 12.38 17.54
N PHE A 170 12.04 12.26 16.75
CA PHE A 170 11.20 11.06 16.70
C PHE A 170 11.93 9.93 16.00
N LYS A 171 12.10 8.80 16.70
CA LYS A 171 12.82 7.62 16.17
C LYS A 171 11.95 6.40 16.00
N THR A 172 10.92 6.25 16.83
CA THR A 172 10.10 5.03 16.86
C THR A 172 8.62 5.33 16.70
N THR A 173 7.86 4.31 16.31
CA THR A 173 6.41 4.39 16.17
C THR A 173 5.74 4.70 17.50
N ARG A 174 6.20 4.13 18.62
CA ARG A 174 5.64 4.42 19.95
C ARG A 174 5.91 5.85 20.42
N ASP A 175 7.07 6.41 20.08
CA ASP A 175 7.41 7.79 20.43
C ASP A 175 6.42 8.78 19.78
N LEU A 176 6.13 8.60 18.49
CA LEU A 176 5.16 9.43 17.80
C LEU A 176 3.72 9.16 18.28
N SER A 177 3.33 7.89 18.44
CA SER A 177 1.96 7.56 18.85
C SER A 177 1.65 8.06 20.26
N GLY A 178 2.62 8.01 21.18
CA GLY A 178 2.48 8.50 22.55
C GLY A 178 2.22 10.00 22.60
N LEU A 179 2.99 10.80 21.84
CA LEU A 179 2.74 12.24 21.73
C LEU A 179 1.30 12.54 21.26
N ILE A 180 0.81 11.81 20.27
CA ILE A 180 -0.54 12.02 19.72
C ILE A 180 -1.61 11.58 20.73
N GLU A 181 -1.38 10.48 21.45
CA GLU A 181 -2.30 9.98 22.48
C GLU A 181 -2.42 10.96 23.65
N ASP A 182 -1.32 11.57 24.09
CA ASP A 182 -1.31 12.59 25.15
C ASP A 182 -2.15 13.83 24.81
N MET A 183 -2.39 14.09 23.52
CA MET A 183 -3.20 15.21 23.04
C MET A 183 -4.67 14.84 22.87
N ALA A 184 -5.00 13.55 22.79
CA ALA A 184 -6.31 13.09 22.42
C ALA A 184 -7.27 13.13 23.62
N PRO A 185 -8.56 13.44 23.41
CA PRO A 185 -9.56 13.26 24.45
C PRO A 185 -9.67 11.79 24.82
N ARG A 186 -10.19 11.52 26.03
CA ARG A 186 -10.40 10.15 26.51
C ARG A 186 -11.28 9.37 25.52
N ARG A 187 -10.74 8.27 24.99
CA ARG A 187 -11.38 7.44 23.96
C ARG A 187 -12.68 6.82 24.47
N LYS A 188 -13.71 6.82 23.63
CA LYS A 188 -14.92 6.01 23.84
C LYS A 188 -14.69 4.58 23.36
N PRO A 189 -15.39 3.58 23.93
CA PRO A 189 -15.36 2.21 23.40
C PRO A 189 -15.71 2.19 21.91
N GLY A 190 -14.88 1.51 21.11
CA GLY A 190 -15.06 1.38 19.66
C GLY A 190 -14.46 2.49 18.80
N GLU A 191 -13.95 3.58 19.40
CA GLU A 191 -13.23 4.59 18.62
C GLU A 191 -11.85 4.09 18.18
N ILE A 192 -11.47 4.40 16.94
CA ILE A 192 -10.13 4.12 16.43
C ILE A 192 -9.07 4.82 17.28
N HIS A 193 -7.84 4.31 17.24
CA HIS A 193 -6.73 4.93 17.96
C HIS A 193 -6.45 6.34 17.39
N PRO A 194 -6.19 7.37 18.21
CA PRO A 194 -5.99 8.74 17.74
C PRO A 194 -4.79 8.89 16.79
N ALA A 195 -3.76 8.06 16.95
CA ALA A 195 -2.62 8.04 16.03
C ALA A 195 -2.92 7.41 14.66
N THR A 196 -4.02 6.66 14.48
CA THR A 196 -4.30 5.92 13.23
C THR A 196 -4.29 6.82 11.99
N ARG A 197 -4.95 7.98 12.07
CA ARG A 197 -5.06 8.92 10.94
C ARG A 197 -3.73 9.58 10.59
N VAL A 198 -2.92 9.89 11.59
CA VAL A 198 -1.57 10.45 11.40
C VAL A 198 -0.65 9.42 10.76
N PHE A 199 -0.71 8.17 11.22
CA PHE A 199 0.08 7.08 10.65
C PHE A 199 -0.32 6.78 9.20
N GLN A 200 -1.64 6.75 8.90
CA GLN A 200 -2.13 6.67 7.53
C GLN A 200 -1.61 7.82 6.67
N ALA A 201 -1.68 9.06 7.17
CA ALA A 201 -1.23 10.24 6.43
C ALA A 201 0.27 10.18 6.10
N LEU A 202 1.10 9.79 7.08
CA LEU A 202 2.53 9.63 6.90
C LEU A 202 2.84 8.52 5.91
N ARG A 203 2.17 7.38 6.01
CA ARG A 203 2.30 6.25 5.09
C ARG A 203 2.06 6.70 3.65
N ILE A 204 0.93 7.36 3.41
CA ILE A 204 0.56 7.90 2.09
C ILE A 204 1.61 8.88 1.58
N ALA A 205 2.10 9.79 2.44
CA ALA A 205 3.10 10.79 2.08
C ALA A 205 4.46 10.17 1.74
N VAL A 206 4.96 9.25 2.57
CA VAL A 206 6.24 8.54 2.38
C VAL A 206 6.25 7.81 1.04
N ASN A 207 5.12 7.20 0.71
CA ASN A 207 5.01 6.26 -0.38
C ASN A 207 4.37 6.84 -1.65
N ARG A 208 3.96 8.12 -1.60
CA ARG A 208 3.22 8.81 -2.68
C ARG A 208 1.99 8.02 -3.14
N GLU A 209 1.28 7.36 -2.23
CA GLU A 209 0.29 6.32 -2.57
C GLU A 209 -0.82 6.81 -3.50
N LEU A 210 -1.36 8.01 -3.27
CA LEU A 210 -2.45 8.53 -4.10
C LEU A 210 -1.98 8.92 -5.51
N GLU A 211 -0.75 9.39 -5.64
CA GLU A 211 -0.16 9.70 -6.95
C GLU A 211 0.18 8.43 -7.71
N GLU A 212 0.76 7.45 -7.02
CA GLU A 212 1.04 6.13 -7.58
C GLU A 212 -0.26 5.47 -8.05
N LEU A 213 -1.34 5.55 -7.28
CA LEU A 213 -2.67 5.08 -7.66
C LEU A 213 -3.15 5.74 -8.96
N ALA A 214 -3.16 7.07 -9.03
CA ALA A 214 -3.62 7.78 -10.23
C ALA A 214 -2.83 7.37 -11.48
N LEU A 215 -1.49 7.36 -11.39
CA LEU A 215 -0.63 6.93 -12.50
C LEU A 215 -0.79 5.44 -12.83
N GLY A 216 -1.06 4.61 -11.82
CA GLY A 216 -1.33 3.18 -11.96
C GLY A 216 -2.61 2.87 -12.70
N LEU A 217 -3.68 3.65 -12.47
CA LEU A 217 -4.93 3.52 -13.21
C LEU A 217 -4.74 3.87 -14.69
N GLU A 218 -4.03 4.96 -14.99
CA GLU A 218 -3.68 5.32 -16.37
C GLU A 218 -2.78 4.25 -17.02
N ALA A 219 -1.84 3.67 -16.28
CA ALA A 219 -1.01 2.57 -16.77
C ALA A 219 -1.83 1.31 -17.04
N ALA A 220 -2.79 0.98 -16.17
CA ALA A 220 -3.70 -0.14 -16.38
C ALA A 220 -4.52 0.02 -17.67
N GLU A 221 -5.07 1.20 -17.92
CA GLU A 221 -5.80 1.50 -19.15
C GLU A 221 -4.93 1.30 -20.41
N ARG A 222 -3.68 1.75 -20.39
CA ARG A 222 -2.75 1.53 -21.52
C ARG A 222 -2.36 0.06 -21.72
N ALA A 223 -2.29 -0.71 -20.64
CA ALA A 223 -1.90 -2.11 -20.69
C ALA A 223 -3.04 -3.04 -21.13
N LEU A 224 -4.30 -2.66 -20.91
CA LEU A 224 -5.45 -3.54 -21.16
C LEU A 224 -5.78 -3.65 -22.65
N ALA A 225 -6.06 -4.88 -23.08
CA ALA A 225 -6.70 -5.15 -24.36
C ALA A 225 -8.16 -4.68 -24.36
N GLU A 226 -8.75 -4.54 -25.55
CA GLU A 226 -10.20 -4.33 -25.66
C GLU A 226 -10.96 -5.47 -24.98
N GLY A 227 -11.92 -5.11 -24.11
CA GLY A 227 -12.66 -6.08 -23.29
C GLY A 227 -11.92 -6.58 -22.04
N GLY A 228 -10.69 -6.13 -21.82
CA GLY A 228 -9.91 -6.44 -20.62
C GLY A 228 -10.52 -5.83 -19.35
N ARG A 229 -10.20 -6.45 -18.20
CA ARG A 229 -10.84 -6.12 -16.91
C ARG A 229 -9.84 -5.48 -15.94
N LEU A 230 -10.16 -4.28 -15.46
CA LEU A 230 -9.47 -3.64 -14.34
C LEU A 230 -10.25 -3.90 -13.04
N VAL A 231 -9.61 -4.51 -12.05
CA VAL A 231 -10.17 -4.74 -10.72
C VAL A 231 -9.31 -4.05 -9.68
N VAL A 232 -9.89 -3.15 -8.90
CA VAL A 232 -9.17 -2.36 -7.88
C VAL A 232 -9.83 -2.56 -6.52
N VAL A 233 -9.02 -2.92 -5.52
CA VAL A 233 -9.40 -2.99 -4.12
C VAL A 233 -8.80 -1.79 -3.39
N ALA A 234 -9.67 -0.96 -2.81
CA ALA A 234 -9.30 0.25 -2.06
C ALA A 234 -9.73 0.11 -0.59
N PHE A 235 -8.95 0.66 0.34
CA PHE A 235 -9.16 0.47 1.78
C PHE A 235 -9.58 1.75 2.49
N HIS A 236 -9.41 2.91 1.87
CA HIS A 236 -9.89 4.17 2.43
C HIS A 236 -10.53 5.11 1.41
N SER A 237 -11.27 6.08 1.95
CA SER A 237 -12.08 7.07 1.21
C SER A 237 -11.31 7.80 0.10
N LEU A 238 -10.03 8.13 0.32
CA LEU A 238 -9.22 8.86 -0.65
C LEU A 238 -8.88 8.03 -1.89
N GLU A 239 -8.52 6.74 -1.72
CA GLU A 239 -8.25 5.81 -2.82
C GLU A 239 -9.53 5.55 -3.61
N ASP A 240 -10.61 5.19 -2.92
CA ASP A 240 -11.92 4.91 -3.53
C ASP A 240 -12.43 6.08 -4.38
N ARG A 241 -12.24 7.33 -3.89
CA ARG A 241 -12.60 8.53 -4.65
C ARG A 241 -11.81 8.66 -5.95
N ILE A 242 -10.50 8.38 -5.93
CA ILE A 242 -9.65 8.44 -7.13
C ILE A 242 -10.09 7.38 -8.14
N VAL A 243 -10.32 6.15 -7.69
CA VAL A 243 -10.79 5.05 -8.54
C VAL A 243 -12.14 5.40 -9.18
N LYS A 244 -13.11 5.89 -8.40
CA LYS A 244 -14.44 6.27 -8.90
C LYS A 244 -14.45 7.48 -9.85
N GLN A 245 -13.45 8.35 -9.76
CA GLN A 245 -13.33 9.49 -10.68
C GLN A 245 -12.67 9.10 -11.99
N PHE A 246 -11.87 8.04 -11.97
CA PHE A 246 -11.20 7.50 -13.14
C PHE A 246 -12.15 6.64 -13.99
N LEU A 247 -12.96 5.77 -13.35
CA LEU A 247 -13.98 4.93 -13.99
C LEU A 247 -15.21 5.74 -14.45
#